data_AF-A0A963GQ55-F1
#
_entry.id   AF-A0A963GQ55-F1
#
_cell.length_a   1.000
_cell.length_b   1.000
_cell.length_c   1.000
_cell.angle_alpha   90.00
_cell.angle_beta   90.00
_cell.angle_gamma   90.00
#
_symmetry.space_group_name_H-M   'P 1'
#
loop_
_entity.id
_entity.type
_entity.pdbx_description
1 polymer ?
#
loop_
_entity_poly.entity_id
_entity_poly.type
_entity_poly.pdbx_seq_one_letter_code
_entity_poly.pdbx_strand_id
1 'polypeptide(L)' 'TPVMLASNLGRPEETIRYRPLSDLQVDEVDMLTVVLIGSSNSRLAQLGEGPRMFTPRGYARKIDGDLAQGTTA' A
#
# COMPACT_ATOMS: atom_id res chain seq x y z
N THR A 1 5.80 -6.45 -0.42
CA THR A 1 5.50 -5.42 0.59
C THR A 1 5.47 -4.06 -0.07
N PRO A 2 4.38 -3.30 0.03
CA PRO A 2 4.33 -1.98 -0.60
C PRO A 2 5.01 -0.91 0.27
N VAL A 3 5.62 0.08 -0.38
CA VAL A 3 6.27 1.25 0.21
C VAL A 3 5.64 2.50 -0.41
N MET A 4 5.30 3.48 0.43
CA MET A 4 4.86 4.80 -0.01
C MET A 4 5.97 5.81 0.27
N LEU A 5 6.34 6.57 -0.77
CA LEU A 5 7.23 7.72 -0.70
C LEU A 5 6.36 8.96 -0.81
N ALA A 6 6.28 9.74 0.26
CA ALA A 6 5.48 10.96 0.30
C ALA A 6 6.41 12.15 0.51
N SER A 7 6.74 12.84 -0.58
CA SER A 7 7.67 13.97 -0.57
C SER A 7 6.92 15.29 -0.48
N ASN A 8 7.46 16.23 0.28
CA ASN A 8 6.91 17.58 0.46
C ASN A 8 5.46 17.62 0.97
N LEU A 9 5.09 16.66 1.84
CA LEU A 9 3.76 16.61 2.44
C LEU A 9 3.33 17.95 3.04
N GLY A 10 2.13 18.39 2.71
CA GLY A 10 1.54 19.65 3.17
C GLY A 10 2.02 20.90 2.42
N ARG A 11 2.73 20.75 1.28
CA ARG A 11 3.23 21.85 0.46
C ARG A 11 2.73 21.74 -1.00
N PRO A 12 2.77 22.83 -1.79
CA PRO A 12 2.28 22.80 -3.18
C PRO A 12 2.93 21.74 -4.08
N GLU A 13 4.18 21.38 -3.80
CA GLU A 13 4.97 20.39 -4.53
C GLU A 13 4.85 18.96 -3.96
N GLU A 14 3.81 18.69 -3.16
CA GLU A 14 3.53 17.36 -2.62
C GLU A 14 3.44 16.30 -3.73
N THR A 15 4.14 15.18 -3.53
CA THR A 15 4.06 14.02 -4.42
C THR A 15 4.03 12.73 -3.64
N ILE A 16 3.17 11.79 -4.08
CA ILE A 16 3.05 10.46 -3.51
C ILE A 16 3.38 9.42 -4.57
N ARG A 17 4.34 8.54 -4.26
CA ARG A 17 4.74 7.41 -5.11
C ARG A 17 4.63 6.11 -4.34
N TYR A 18 4.25 5.05 -5.04
CA TYR A 18 4.19 3.70 -4.48
C TYR A 18 5.18 2.79 -5.21
N ARG A 19 5.94 2.01 -4.43
CA ARG A 19 6.87 0.99 -4.93
C ARG A 19 6.63 -0.33 -4.20
N PRO A 20 6.78 -1.50 -4.84
CA PRO A 20 7.09 -2.69 -4.08
C PRO A 20 8.48 -2.52 -3.43
N LEU A 21 8.67 -3.06 -2.23
CA LEU A 21 9.92 -2.93 -1.47
C LEU A 21 11.14 -3.48 -2.24
N SER A 22 10.94 -4.45 -3.12
CA SER A 22 11.98 -5.00 -4.01
C SER A 22 12.52 -3.98 -5.01
N ASP A 23 11.71 -2.99 -5.37
CA ASP A 23 12.02 -2.06 -6.47
C ASP A 23 12.34 -0.66 -5.94
N LEU A 24 12.30 -0.44 -4.62
CA LEU A 24 12.64 0.82 -3.98
C LEU A 24 14.10 1.19 -4.28
N GLN A 25 14.32 2.35 -4.90
CA GLN A 25 15.65 2.91 -5.09
C GLN A 25 15.93 4.01 -4.06
N VAL A 26 17.14 4.01 -3.49
CA VAL A 26 17.52 4.93 -2.40
C VAL A 26 17.63 6.37 -2.88
N ASP A 27 17.95 6.58 -4.16
CA ASP A 27 18.03 7.88 -4.81
C ASP A 27 16.66 8.58 -4.99
N GLU A 28 15.55 7.85 -4.82
CA GLU A 28 14.19 8.43 -4.80
C GLU A 28 13.85 9.13 -3.47
N VAL A 29 14.69 9.03 -2.43
CA VAL A 29 14.42 9.52 -1.08
C VAL A 29 15.34 10.68 -0.72
N ASP A 30 14.74 11.82 -0.35
CA ASP A 30 15.45 12.99 0.16
C ASP A 30 15.01 13.35 1.60
N MET A 31 15.51 14.48 2.12
CA MET A 31 15.19 14.96 3.48
C MET A 31 13.72 15.28 3.70
N LEU A 32 12.96 15.57 2.64
CA LEU A 32 11.57 15.98 2.71
C LEU A 32 10.62 14.84 2.33
N THR A 33 11.13 13.62 2.26
CA THR A 33 10.39 12.41 1.92
C THR A 33 10.08 11.58 3.16
N VAL A 34 8.80 11.40 3.46
CA VAL A 34 8.33 10.40 4.43
C VAL A 34 8.24 9.06 3.73
N VAL A 35 8.98 8.07 4.24
CA VAL A 35 8.93 6.69 3.76
C VAL A 35 8.05 5.86 4.69
N LEU A 36 6.92 5.38 4.16
CA LEU A 36 6.03 4.46 4.89
C LEU A 36 6.14 3.06 4.29
N ILE A 37 6.63 2.10 5.09
CA ILE A 37 6.72 0.70 4.71
C ILE A 37 5.49 -0.04 5.25
N GLY A 38 4.70 -0.62 4.35
CA GLY A 38 3.59 -1.48 4.73
C GLY A 38 4.07 -2.77 5.40
N SER A 39 3.18 -3.45 6.11
CA SER A 39 3.41 -4.82 6.56
C SER A 39 3.38 -5.81 5.39
N SER A 40 3.74 -7.08 5.64
CA SER A 40 3.51 -8.17 4.67
C SER A 40 2.03 -8.35 4.28
N ASN A 41 1.10 -7.89 5.12
CA ASN A 41 -0.33 -7.94 4.87
C ASN A 41 -0.88 -6.69 4.17
N SER A 42 -0.09 -5.61 4.04
CA SER A 42 -0.55 -4.38 3.40
C SER A 42 -0.74 -4.57 1.90
N ARG A 43 -1.71 -3.87 1.32
CA ARG A 43 -2.11 -3.93 -0.09
C ARG A 43 -2.28 -2.52 -0.65
N LEU A 44 -2.14 -2.40 -1.97
CA LEU A 44 -2.47 -1.19 -2.72
C LEU A 44 -3.78 -1.44 -3.47
N ALA A 45 -4.79 -0.61 -3.23
CA ALA A 45 -6.06 -0.65 -3.96
C ALA A 45 -6.19 0.57 -4.86
N GLN A 46 -6.67 0.36 -6.09
CA GLN A 46 -7.06 1.46 -6.98
C GLN A 46 -8.50 1.86 -6.69
N LEU A 47 -8.68 3.07 -6.16
CA LEU A 47 -9.97 3.67 -5.92
C LEU A 47 -10.25 4.75 -6.98
N GLY A 48 -11.49 5.26 -7.03
CA GLY A 48 -11.85 6.34 -7.95
C GLY A 48 -11.05 7.64 -7.72
N GLU A 49 -10.52 7.83 -6.51
CA GLU A 49 -9.65 8.95 -6.12
C GLU A 49 -8.15 8.65 -6.26
N GLY A 50 -7.78 7.45 -6.74
CA GLY A 50 -6.41 7.02 -6.92
C GLY A 50 -5.96 5.87 -6.01
N PRO A 51 -4.66 5.53 -6.04
CA PRO A 51 -4.09 4.45 -5.24
C PRO A 51 -4.17 4.74 -3.74
N ARG A 52 -4.63 3.76 -2.95
CA ARG A 52 -4.58 3.80 -1.47
C ARG A 52 -3.90 2.57 -0.92
N MET A 53 -2.93 2.80 -0.02
CA MET A 53 -2.35 1.73 0.79
C MET A 53 -3.20 1.50 2.02
N PHE A 54 -3.56 0.24 2.28
CA PHE A 54 -4.26 -0.16 3.49
C PHE A 54 -3.76 -1.51 3.99
N THR A 55 -4.05 -1.81 5.25
CA THR A 55 -3.77 -3.13 5.83
C THR A 55 -5.08 -3.76 6.27
N PRO A 56 -5.59 -4.77 5.56
CA PRO A 56 -6.82 -5.45 5.96
C PRO A 56 -6.64 -6.08 7.34
N ARG A 57 -7.66 -5.92 8.19
CA ARG A 57 -7.75 -6.67 9.45
C ARG A 57 -8.22 -8.09 9.14
N GLY A 58 -7.93 -9.04 10.03
CA GLY A 58 -8.06 -10.49 9.84
C GLY A 58 -9.44 -11.05 9.41
N TYR A 59 -10.46 -10.22 9.23
CA TYR A 59 -11.70 -10.59 8.53
C TYR A 59 -11.47 -10.97 7.07
N ALA A 60 -10.42 -10.45 6.41
CA ALA A 60 -10.08 -10.88 5.05
C ALA A 60 -9.86 -12.41 4.99
N ARG A 61 -9.18 -12.99 5.99
CA ARG A 61 -9.02 -14.45 6.10
C ARG A 61 -10.34 -15.19 6.38
N LYS A 62 -11.29 -14.57 7.09
CA LYS A 62 -12.61 -15.17 7.31
C LYS A 62 -13.42 -15.19 6.01
N ILE A 63 -13.44 -14.07 5.28
CA ILE A 63 -14.19 -13.94 4.02
C ILE A 63 -13.59 -14.85 2.93
N ASP A 64 -12.26 -14.87 2.77
CA ASP A 64 -11.58 -15.76 1.81
C ASP A 64 -11.75 -17.24 2.19
N GLY A 65 -11.72 -17.56 3.49
CA GLY A 65 -11.94 -18.92 4.00
C GLY A 65 -13.38 -19.41 3.85
N ASP A 66 -14.36 -18.52 3.94
CA ASP A 66 -15.78 -18.81 3.74
C ASP A 66 -16.11 -18.95 2.23
N LEU A 67 -15.51 -18.12 1.37
CA LEU A 67 -15.67 -18.21 -0.09
C LEU A 67 -15.02 -19.46 -0.69
N ALA A 68 -13.89 -19.92 -0.15
CA ALA A 68 -13.22 -21.14 -0.62
C ALA A 68 -14.01 -22.43 -0.30
N GLN A 69 -14.90 -22.40 0.70
CA GLN A 69 -15.73 -23.54 1.09
C GLN A 69 -17.07 -23.62 0.32
N GLY A 70 -17.45 -22.55 -0.39
CA GLY A 70 -18.75 -22.44 -1.07
C GLY A 70 -18.82 -22.96 -2.52
N THR A 71 -17.74 -23.49 -3.09
CA THR A 71 -17.71 -23.96 -4.51
C THR A 71 -17.81 -25.49 -4.66
N THR A 72 -18.27 -26.20 -3.64
CA THR A 72 -18.62 -27.63 -3.77
C THR A 72 -20.11 -27.82 -3.50
N ALA A 73 -20.92 -27.55 -4.52
CA ALA A 73 -22.29 -28.04 -4.65
C ALA A 73 -22.68 -28.06 -6.13
#